data_AF-A0A2P9F3F6-F1
#
_entry.id   AF-A0A2P9F3F6-F1
#
_cell.length_a   1.000
_cell.length_b   1.000
_cell.length_c   1.000
_cell.angle_alpha   90.00
_cell.angle_beta   90.00
_cell.angle_gamma   90.00
#
_symmetry.space_group_name_H-M   'P 1'
#
loop_
_entity.id
_entity.type
_entity.pdbx_description
1 polymer ?
#
loop_
_entity_poly.entity_id
_entity_poly.type
_entity_poly.pdbx_seq_one_letter_code
_entity_poly.pdbx_strand_id
1 'polypeptide(L)'
;MIQSDLIVRATEDAGEVEISGTVDALLTWADVLIRDDAEITTGRGADPAPYARSLAGVRVRTTPHGLVEISFDEEAQALIFTGSRESMEVLGQNVRGLCQEGVPGEHLHIEYFPDHFYLAESRIALVVARVD
;
A
#
# COMPACT_ATOMS: atom_id res chain seq x y z
N MET A 1 -14.15 0.15 -7.36
CA MET A 1 -13.38 -1.10 -7.59
C MET A 1 -12.57 -0.95 -8.88
N ILE A 2 -11.27 -1.14 -8.79
CA ILE A 2 -10.29 -1.04 -9.87
C ILE A 2 -9.51 -2.35 -9.90
N GLN A 3 -9.46 -3.03 -11.05
CA GLN A 3 -8.62 -4.20 -11.20
C GLN A 3 -7.18 -3.75 -11.50
N SER A 4 -6.19 -4.36 -10.85
CA SER A 4 -4.79 -4.03 -11.05
C SER A 4 -3.89 -5.26 -11.02
N ASP A 5 -2.74 -5.14 -11.68
CA ASP A 5 -1.66 -6.11 -11.64
C ASP A 5 -0.77 -5.97 -10.39
N LEU A 6 -1.16 -5.11 -9.43
CA LEU A 6 -0.55 -5.12 -8.11
C LEU A 6 -0.61 -6.51 -7.50
N ILE A 7 0.48 -6.87 -6.83
CA ILE A 7 0.56 -8.03 -5.96
C ILE A 7 0.72 -7.49 -4.54
N VAL A 8 -0.12 -7.97 -3.64
CA VAL A 8 -0.06 -7.61 -2.22
C VAL A 8 0.18 -8.88 -1.42
N ARG A 9 1.24 -8.90 -0.63
CA ARG A 9 1.69 -10.08 0.12
C ARG A 9 1.96 -9.70 1.57
N ALA A 10 1.70 -10.60 2.51
CA ALA A 10 1.82 -10.31 3.94
C ALA A 10 2.45 -11.46 4.72
N THR A 11 3.16 -11.14 5.80
CA THR A 11 3.57 -12.11 6.82
C THR A 11 2.36 -12.72 7.54
N GLU A 12 2.58 -13.81 8.27
CA GLU A 12 1.52 -14.52 8.99
C GLU A 12 0.72 -13.59 9.93
N ASP A 13 1.41 -12.70 10.63
CA ASP A 13 0.84 -11.73 11.56
C ASP A 13 0.48 -10.37 10.92
N ALA A 14 0.68 -10.22 9.61
CA ALA A 14 0.62 -8.94 8.90
C ALA A 14 1.54 -7.84 9.46
N GLY A 15 2.57 -8.19 10.24
CA GLY A 15 3.56 -7.23 10.73
C GLY A 15 4.36 -6.58 9.59
N GLU A 16 4.51 -7.28 8.46
CA GLU A 16 5.04 -6.72 7.22
C GLU A 16 4.12 -7.04 6.05
N VAL A 17 3.87 -6.03 5.21
CA VAL A 17 3.06 -6.15 4.00
C VAL A 17 3.81 -5.53 2.83
N GLU A 18 3.94 -6.28 1.75
CA GLU A 18 4.52 -5.82 0.49
C GLU A 18 3.41 -5.50 -0.51
N ILE A 19 3.50 -4.32 -1.14
CA ILE A 19 2.77 -3.96 -2.35
C ILE A 19 3.79 -3.84 -3.49
N SER A 20 3.73 -4.76 -4.43
CA SER A 20 4.65 -4.81 -5.57
C SER A 20 3.89 -4.69 -6.89
N GLY A 21 4.48 -4.04 -7.89
CA GLY A 21 3.88 -3.97 -9.21
C GLY A 21 4.74 -3.21 -10.21
N THR A 22 4.22 -3.10 -11.43
CA THR A 22 4.80 -2.25 -12.47
C THR A 22 4.68 -0.78 -12.10
N VAL A 23 5.47 0.08 -12.74
CA VAL A 23 5.33 1.55 -12.62
C VAL A 23 3.88 1.98 -12.82
N ASP A 24 3.21 1.48 -13.86
CA ASP A 24 1.81 1.83 -14.14
C ASP A 24 0.84 1.39 -13.03
N ALA A 25 1.03 0.19 -12.48
CA ALA A 25 0.21 -0.33 -11.39
C ALA A 25 0.42 0.46 -10.09
N LEU A 26 1.67 0.80 -9.77
CA LEU A 26 2.03 1.61 -8.60
C LEU A 26 1.53 3.05 -8.73
N LEU A 27 1.64 3.66 -9.91
CA LEU A 27 1.08 4.99 -10.17
C LEU A 27 -0.45 4.99 -10.07
N THR A 28 -1.11 3.94 -10.57
CA THR A 28 -2.56 3.75 -10.40
C THR A 28 -2.92 3.68 -8.92
N TRP A 29 -2.14 2.97 -8.10
CA TRP A 29 -2.35 2.96 -6.65
C TRP A 29 -2.15 4.33 -6.01
N ALA A 30 -1.09 5.05 -6.38
CA ALA A 30 -0.82 6.39 -5.89
C ALA A 30 -1.95 7.39 -6.23
N ASP A 31 -2.64 7.21 -7.35
CA ASP A 31 -3.83 7.99 -7.74
C ASP A 31 -5.10 7.58 -6.97
N VAL A 32 -5.15 6.34 -6.49
CA VAL A 32 -6.27 5.81 -5.70
C VAL A 32 -6.21 6.24 -4.25
N LEU A 33 -5.02 6.43 -3.68
CA LEU A 33 -4.83 6.88 -2.29
C LEU A 33 -5.57 8.20 -1.96
N ILE A 34 -5.76 9.07 -2.95
CA ILE A 34 -6.46 10.35 -2.78
C ILE A 34 -7.95 10.30 -3.14
N ARG A 35 -8.49 9.11 -3.43
CA ARG A 35 -9.91 8.90 -3.71
C ARG A 35 -10.62 8.44 -2.45
N ASP A 36 -11.84 8.90 -2.27
CA ASP A 36 -12.69 8.40 -1.21
C ASP A 36 -13.40 7.11 -1.65
N ASP A 37 -13.58 6.19 -0.70
CA ASP A 37 -14.25 4.89 -0.88
C ASP A 37 -13.77 4.10 -2.12
N ALA A 38 -12.45 3.96 -2.24
CA ALA A 38 -11.83 3.30 -3.38
C ALA A 38 -11.23 1.95 -3.00
N GLU A 39 -11.24 1.03 -3.96
CA GLU A 39 -10.74 -0.34 -3.78
C GLU A 39 -9.98 -0.77 -5.04
N ILE A 40 -8.79 -1.33 -4.83
CA ILE A 40 -8.01 -2.05 -5.84
C ILE A 40 -8.07 -3.53 -5.51
N THR A 41 -8.50 -4.33 -6.48
CA THR A 41 -8.44 -5.79 -6.41
C THR A 41 -7.19 -6.29 -7.13
N THR A 42 -6.53 -7.27 -6.52
CA THR A 42 -5.26 -7.84 -7.00
C THR A 42 -5.51 -9.17 -7.71
N GLY A 43 -4.61 -9.54 -8.63
CA GLY A 43 -4.61 -10.87 -9.23
C GLY A 43 -4.22 -11.95 -8.21
N ARG A 44 -5.18 -12.70 -7.69
CA ARG A 44 -4.92 -13.91 -6.89
C ARG A 44 -4.30 -14.99 -7.79
N GLY A 45 -2.98 -15.09 -7.86
CA GLY A 45 -2.37 -16.09 -8.75
C GLY A 45 -0.91 -16.48 -8.52
N ALA A 46 -0.12 -15.71 -7.77
CA ALA A 46 1.27 -16.07 -7.51
C ALA A 46 1.45 -16.75 -6.16
N ASP A 47 2.43 -17.65 -6.09
CA ASP A 47 3.00 -18.16 -4.85
C ASP A 47 3.41 -16.96 -3.97
N PRO A 48 2.89 -16.83 -2.73
CA PRO A 48 3.20 -15.70 -1.87
C PRO A 48 4.66 -15.68 -1.38
N ALA A 49 5.41 -16.79 -1.56
CA ALA A 49 6.78 -16.89 -1.07
C ALA A 49 7.64 -15.66 -1.49
N PRO A 50 8.45 -15.09 -0.57
CA PRO A 50 8.75 -15.59 0.78
C PRO A 50 7.71 -15.24 1.86
N TYR A 51 6.63 -14.55 1.52
CA TYR A 51 5.54 -14.21 2.45
C TYR A 51 4.59 -15.39 2.67
N ALA A 52 3.79 -15.31 3.72
CA ALA A 52 2.86 -16.36 4.11
C ALA A 52 1.59 -16.38 3.25
N ARG A 53 1.11 -15.19 2.81
CA ARG A 53 -0.16 -15.07 2.07
C ARG A 53 -0.16 -13.93 1.07
N SER A 54 -1.00 -14.08 0.04
CA SER A 54 -1.38 -13.03 -0.90
C SER A 54 -2.72 -12.42 -0.47
N LEU A 55 -2.78 -11.09 -0.42
CA LEU A 55 -3.99 -10.34 -0.09
C LEU A 55 -4.83 -10.11 -1.35
N ALA A 56 -6.14 -10.01 -1.16
CA ALA A 56 -7.14 -9.78 -2.21
C ALA A 56 -7.12 -8.35 -2.77
N GLY A 57 -6.51 -7.40 -2.07
CA GLY A 57 -6.49 -6.02 -2.51
C GLY A 57 -6.13 -4.98 -1.46
N VAL A 58 -6.39 -3.74 -1.84
CA VAL A 58 -6.20 -2.54 -1.05
C VAL A 58 -7.49 -1.73 -1.04
N ARG A 59 -7.85 -1.18 0.13
CA ARG A 59 -8.98 -0.27 0.29
C ARG A 59 -8.52 1.07 0.84
N VAL A 60 -9.13 2.14 0.35
CA VAL A 60 -8.83 3.52 0.73
C VAL A 60 -10.12 4.19 1.17
N ARG A 61 -10.10 4.79 2.36
CA ARG A 61 -11.17 5.64 2.87
C ARG A 61 -10.60 6.93 3.41
N THR A 62 -11.04 8.07 2.88
CA THR A 62 -10.53 9.35 3.35
C THR A 62 -11.29 9.78 4.62
N THR A 63 -10.57 10.44 5.52
CA THR A 63 -11.16 11.10 6.70
C THR A 63 -10.99 12.61 6.58
N PRO A 64 -11.80 13.43 7.26
CA PRO A 64 -11.62 14.88 7.24
C PRO A 64 -10.24 15.33 7.76
N HIS A 65 -9.71 14.60 8.74
CA HIS A 65 -8.45 14.89 9.43
C HIS A 65 -7.74 13.59 9.84
N GLY A 66 -6.46 13.69 10.17
CA GLY A 66 -5.66 12.59 10.70
C GLY A 66 -4.54 12.14 9.75
N LEU A 67 -3.62 11.37 10.33
CA LEU A 67 -2.52 10.74 9.61
C LEU A 67 -3.03 9.46 8.91
N VAL A 68 -2.22 8.90 8.02
CA VAL A 68 -2.49 7.62 7.38
C VAL A 68 -2.38 6.51 8.41
N GLU A 69 -3.49 5.85 8.69
CA GLU A 69 -3.57 4.59 9.42
C GLU A 69 -3.57 3.44 8.41
N ILE A 70 -2.70 2.46 8.66
CA ILE A 70 -2.63 1.21 7.91
C ILE A 70 -3.14 0.11 8.82
N SER A 71 -4.16 -0.62 8.35
CA SER A 71 -4.75 -1.75 9.07
C SER A 71 -5.02 -2.92 8.14
N PHE A 72 -5.16 -4.12 8.70
CA PHE A 72 -5.45 -5.33 7.95
C PHE A 72 -6.88 -5.83 8.24
N ASP A 73 -7.65 -6.08 7.19
CA ASP A 73 -8.97 -6.71 7.26
C ASP A 73 -8.83 -8.20 6.96
N GLU A 74 -8.92 -9.02 8.01
CA GLU A 74 -8.78 -10.48 7.91
C GLU A 74 -9.91 -11.12 7.11
N GLU A 75 -11.14 -10.61 7.17
CA GLU A 75 -12.28 -11.21 6.47
C GLU A 75 -12.18 -10.95 4.97
N ALA A 76 -11.89 -9.70 4.60
CA ALA A 76 -11.72 -9.33 3.21
C ALA A 76 -10.35 -9.72 2.63
N GLN A 77 -9.39 -10.10 3.49
CA GLN A 77 -7.99 -10.28 3.14
C GLN A 77 -7.44 -9.04 2.41
N ALA A 78 -7.63 -7.86 2.97
CA ALA A 78 -7.29 -6.59 2.33
C ALA A 78 -6.52 -5.66 3.26
N LEU A 79 -5.59 -4.88 2.69
CA LEU A 79 -4.93 -3.79 3.40
C LEU A 79 -5.81 -2.53 3.32
N ILE A 80 -6.07 -1.89 4.45
CA ILE A 80 -6.91 -0.70 4.54
C ILE A 80 -6.04 0.50 4.89
N PHE A 81 -6.21 1.56 4.10
CA PHE A 81 -5.63 2.89 4.32
C PHE A 81 -6.74 3.88 4.68
N THR A 82 -6.63 4.50 5.85
CA THR A 82 -7.52 5.58 6.30
C THR A 82 -6.74 6.81 6.69
N GLY A 83 -7.24 8.02 6.42
CA GLY A 83 -6.53 9.25 6.78
C GLY A 83 -6.95 10.46 5.95
N SER A 84 -6.42 11.62 6.30
CA SER A 84 -6.72 12.84 5.55
C SER A 84 -6.22 12.76 4.12
N ARG A 85 -6.88 13.50 3.21
CA ARG A 85 -6.42 13.63 1.82
C ARG A 85 -4.96 14.09 1.75
N GLU A 86 -4.58 15.05 2.58
CA GLU A 86 -3.21 15.60 2.63
C GLU A 86 -2.19 14.53 3.01
N SER A 87 -2.47 13.74 4.05
CA SER A 87 -1.58 12.66 4.48
C SER A 87 -1.47 11.54 3.44
N MET A 88 -2.60 11.17 2.83
CA MET A 88 -2.65 10.19 1.74
C MET A 88 -1.91 10.66 0.48
N GLU A 89 -1.94 11.96 0.21
CA GLU A 89 -1.21 12.55 -0.91
C GLU A 89 0.30 12.39 -0.70
N VAL A 90 0.82 12.62 0.51
CA VAL A 90 2.24 12.41 0.83
C VAL A 90 2.64 10.94 0.63
N LEU A 91 1.83 9.99 1.12
CA LEU A 91 2.06 8.57 0.86
C LEU A 91 2.11 8.29 -0.65
N GLY A 92 1.15 8.82 -1.41
CA GLY A 92 1.13 8.70 -2.86
C GLY A 92 2.35 9.34 -3.54
N GLN A 93 2.90 10.43 -3.02
CA GLN A 93 4.11 11.04 -3.57
C GLN A 93 5.35 10.18 -3.34
N ASN A 94 5.45 9.49 -2.20
CA ASN A 94 6.55 8.55 -1.97
C ASN A 94 6.53 7.39 -2.98
N VAL A 95 5.34 6.86 -3.30
CA VAL A 95 5.17 5.83 -4.33
C VAL A 95 5.57 6.38 -5.72
N ARG A 96 5.14 7.61 -6.05
CA ARG A 96 5.53 8.27 -7.30
C ARG A 96 7.04 8.50 -7.38
N GLY A 97 7.69 8.85 -6.27
CA GLY A 97 9.14 8.99 -6.17
C GLY A 97 9.87 7.70 -6.52
N LEU A 98 9.45 6.56 -5.93
CA LEU A 98 9.99 5.24 -6.30
C LEU A 98 9.81 4.96 -7.81
N CYS A 99 8.66 5.28 -8.38
CA CYS A 99 8.42 5.09 -9.82
C CYS A 99 9.29 5.98 -10.70
N GLN A 100 9.60 7.21 -10.28
CA GLN A 100 10.35 8.19 -11.08
C GLN A 100 11.86 7.96 -11.00
N GLU A 101 12.35 7.71 -9.80
CA GLU A 101 13.80 7.67 -9.51
C GLU A 101 14.33 6.25 -9.45
N GLY A 102 13.46 5.29 -9.14
CA GLY A 102 13.90 3.92 -8.92
C GLY A 102 14.17 3.12 -10.20
N VAL A 103 14.74 1.94 -10.02
CA VAL A 103 15.01 0.96 -11.09
C VAL A 103 14.32 -0.39 -10.78
N PRO A 104 14.22 -1.32 -11.75
CA PRO A 104 13.56 -2.60 -11.51
C PRO A 104 14.22 -3.35 -10.34
N GLY A 105 13.41 -3.82 -9.39
CA GLY A 105 13.86 -4.50 -8.18
C GLY A 105 14.13 -3.58 -6.98
N GLU A 106 14.09 -2.26 -7.16
CA GLU A 106 14.15 -1.33 -6.03
C GLU A 106 12.84 -1.30 -5.24
N HIS A 107 12.97 -0.99 -3.96
CA HIS A 107 11.87 -0.95 -3.03
C HIS A 107 12.05 0.17 -2.00
N LEU A 108 10.93 0.60 -1.46
CA LEU A 108 10.80 1.62 -0.43
C LEU A 108 10.19 1.00 0.82
N HIS A 109 10.80 1.27 1.97
CA HIS A 109 10.23 0.92 3.28
C HIS A 109 9.47 2.12 3.84
N ILE A 110 8.24 1.88 4.30
CA ILE A 110 7.36 2.86 4.92
C ILE A 110 6.90 2.27 6.25
N GLU A 111 7.50 2.76 7.32
CA GLU A 111 7.21 2.35 8.69
C GLU A 111 7.11 3.58 9.60
N TYR A 112 6.37 3.44 10.69
CA TYR A 112 6.21 4.54 11.63
C TYR A 112 7.51 4.80 12.39
N PHE A 113 7.83 6.08 12.57
CA PHE A 113 8.78 6.56 13.56
C PHE A 113 8.16 7.75 14.35
N PRO A 114 8.64 8.05 15.57
CA PRO A 114 8.06 9.13 16.37
C PRO A 114 8.03 10.48 15.62
N ASP A 115 6.93 11.21 15.78
CA ASP A 115 6.67 12.50 15.12
C ASP A 115 6.57 12.44 13.58
N HIS A 116 6.22 11.27 13.02
CA HIS A 116 5.94 11.12 11.59
C HIS A 116 4.77 12.03 11.17
N PHE A 117 5.02 12.92 10.19
CA PHE A 117 4.07 14.00 9.86
C PHE A 117 2.87 13.59 9.00
N TYR A 118 2.85 12.38 8.41
CA TYR A 118 1.75 11.90 7.57
C TYR A 118 1.29 10.48 7.90
N LEU A 119 2.04 9.70 8.68
CA LEU A 119 1.75 8.29 8.96
C LEU A 119 1.46 8.11 10.46
N ALA A 120 0.34 7.48 10.80
CA ALA A 120 -0.02 7.15 12.17
C ALA A 120 0.84 5.97 12.68
N GLU A 121 0.90 5.81 14.00
CA GLU A 121 1.53 4.64 14.60
C GLU A 121 0.83 3.36 14.12
N SER A 122 1.60 2.43 13.56
CA SER A 122 1.12 1.13 13.11
C SER A 122 2.16 0.06 13.40
N ARG A 123 1.69 -1.17 13.62
CA ARG A 123 2.55 -2.36 13.69
C ARG A 123 2.88 -2.93 12.32
N ILE A 124 2.27 -2.40 11.26
CA ILE A 124 2.46 -2.85 9.88
C ILE A 124 3.61 -2.03 9.27
N ALA A 125 4.71 -2.71 8.97
CA ALA A 125 5.74 -2.21 8.07
C ALA A 125 5.28 -2.42 6.62
N LEU A 126 5.23 -1.34 5.84
CA LEU A 126 4.83 -1.40 4.44
C LEU A 126 6.07 -1.35 3.54
N VAL A 127 6.22 -2.35 2.68
CA VAL A 127 7.24 -2.38 1.63
C VAL A 127 6.55 -2.11 0.29
N VAL A 128 7.06 -1.14 -0.48
CA VAL A 128 6.59 -0.88 -1.84
C VAL A 128 7.70 -1.26 -2.81
N ALA A 129 7.45 -2.17 -3.74
CA ALA A 129 8.49 -2.68 -4.65
C ALA A 129 8.11 -2.48 -6.12
N ARG A 130 9.07 -1.96 -6.90
CA ARG A 130 8.95 -1.77 -8.33
C ARG A 130 9.54 -2.97 -9.07
N VAL A 131 8.81 -3.52 -10.03
CA VAL A 131 9.23 -4.77 -10.72
C VAL A 131 9.79 -4.58 -12.13
N ASP A 132 9.55 -3.44 -12.78
CA ASP A 132 9.86 -3.18 -14.21
C ASP A 132 10.59 -1.86 -14.49
#